data_AF-A0A537LDE1-F1
#
_entry.id   AF-A0A537LDE1-F1
#
_cell.length_a   1.000
_cell.length_b   1.000
_cell.length_c   1.000
_cell.angle_alpha   90.00
_cell.angle_beta   90.00
_cell.angle_gamma   90.00
#
_symmetry.space_group_name_H-M   'P 1'
#
loop_
_entity.id
_entity.type
_entity.pdbx_description
1 polymer ?
#
loop_
_entity_poly.entity_id
_entity_poly.type
_entity_poly.pdbx_seq_one_letter_code
_entity_poly.pdbx_strand_id
1 'polypeptide(L)'
;MTMQNYRFLAEIWTADGPKLQIASTSWKSLVEHERFDAAYRAFVTELCRRIGAAGGPALFQAGSPGVFYWPGVLVFAGASLAIAALIVRALQAEAWSGAAFIATFLVFFLWQAGAFFHRNRPGTFPPNAVPEPVLPKR
;
A
#
# COMPACT_ATOMS: atom_id res chain seq x y z
N MET A 1 -16.29 -0.93 -0.82
CA MET A 1 -14.94 -1.44 -0.48
C MET A 1 -14.78 -2.81 -1.13
N THR A 2 -13.89 -2.97 -2.10
CA THR A 2 -13.64 -4.27 -2.74
C THR A 2 -12.51 -4.98 -2.01
N MET A 3 -12.74 -6.22 -1.57
CA MET A 3 -11.81 -7.04 -0.80
C MET A 3 -10.71 -7.64 -1.70
N GLN A 4 -9.91 -6.80 -2.36
CA GLN A 4 -8.79 -7.23 -3.21
C GLN A 4 -7.46 -6.96 -2.52
N ASN A 5 -6.76 -8.05 -2.19
CA ASN A 5 -5.46 -8.01 -1.50
C ASN A 5 -4.29 -7.58 -2.42
N TYR A 6 -4.52 -7.48 -3.74
CA TYR A 6 -3.51 -7.16 -4.74
C TYR A 6 -4.09 -6.32 -5.89
N ARG A 7 -4.40 -5.05 -5.58
CA ARG A 7 -4.91 -4.07 -6.55
C ARG A 7 -4.04 -2.82 -6.47
N PHE A 8 -3.47 -2.43 -7.61
CA PHE A 8 -2.80 -1.15 -7.76
C PHE A 8 -3.76 -0.16 -8.38
N LEU A 9 -3.68 1.09 -7.95
CA LEU A 9 -4.57 2.17 -8.36
C LEU A 9 -3.74 3.39 -8.72
N ALA A 10 -3.98 3.93 -9.90
CA ALA A 10 -3.49 5.22 -10.34
C ALA A 10 -4.68 6.16 -10.34
N GLU A 11 -4.56 7.28 -9.65
CA GLU A 11 -5.59 8.30 -9.59
C GLU A 11 -5.09 9.57 -10.28
N ILE A 12 -5.93 10.14 -11.13
CA ILE A 12 -5.67 11.45 -11.73
C ILE A 12 -6.69 12.43 -11.16
N TRP A 13 -6.16 13.47 -10.54
CA TRP A 13 -6.94 14.54 -9.95
C TRP A 13 -6.79 15.77 -10.82
N THR A 14 -7.91 16.34 -11.25
CA THR A 14 -7.96 17.60 -11.99
C THR A 14 -8.56 18.68 -11.09
N ALA A 15 -8.28 19.96 -11.37
CA ALA A 15 -8.83 21.06 -10.59
C ALA A 15 -10.36 21.14 -10.73
N ASP A 16 -10.85 21.00 -11.98
CA ASP A 16 -12.25 21.26 -12.34
C ASP A 16 -13.00 20.01 -12.83
N GLY A 17 -12.42 18.81 -12.68
CA GLY A 17 -12.99 17.59 -13.23
C GLY A 17 -13.08 16.44 -12.22
N PRO A 18 -13.82 15.38 -12.57
CA PRO A 18 -13.96 14.22 -11.72
C PRO A 18 -12.61 13.47 -11.61
N LYS A 19 -12.38 12.87 -10.44
CA LYS A 19 -11.24 11.99 -10.23
C LYS A 19 -11.31 10.79 -11.17
N LEU A 20 -10.26 10.60 -11.99
CA LEU A 20 -10.12 9.41 -12.82
C LEU A 20 -9.37 8.33 -12.04
N GLN A 21 -9.88 7.10 -12.06
CA GLN A 21 -9.27 5.95 -11.40
C GLN A 21 -8.95 4.85 -12.41
N ILE A 22 -7.69 4.40 -12.41
CA ILE A 22 -7.19 3.33 -13.28
C ILE A 22 -6.65 2.22 -12.38
N ALA A 23 -7.29 1.05 -12.40
CA ALA A 23 -6.91 -0.09 -11.59
C ALA A 23 -6.13 -1.16 -12.39
N SER A 24 -5.23 -1.89 -11.73
CA SER A 24 -4.44 -2.98 -12.35
C SER A 24 -5.20 -4.28 -12.61
N THR A 25 -6.51 -4.28 -12.37
CA THR A 25 -7.35 -5.47 -12.41
C THR A 25 -8.67 -5.15 -13.08
N SER A 26 -9.15 -6.06 -13.92
CA SER A 26 -10.51 -6.00 -14.50
C SER A 26 -11.39 -7.08 -13.88
N TRP A 27 -12.63 -6.72 -13.60
CA TRP A 27 -13.70 -7.66 -13.24
C TRP A 27 -14.60 -7.83 -14.46
N LYS A 28 -14.47 -8.95 -15.15
CA LYS A 28 -15.38 -9.29 -16.26
C LYS A 28 -16.61 -10.05 -15.78
N SER A 29 -16.50 -10.78 -14.66
CA SER A 29 -17.58 -11.58 -14.04
C SER A 29 -17.28 -11.82 -12.56
N LEU A 30 -18.26 -12.31 -11.78
CA LEU A 30 -18.11 -12.69 -10.37
C LEU A 30 -16.99 -13.71 -10.11
N VAL A 31 -16.56 -14.45 -11.15
CA VAL A 31 -15.55 -15.51 -11.07
C VAL A 31 -14.28 -15.17 -11.85
N GLU A 32 -14.33 -14.19 -12.76
CA GLU A 32 -13.22 -13.88 -13.66
C GLU A 32 -12.45 -12.64 -13.19
N HIS A 33 -11.28 -12.92 -12.61
CA HIS A 33 -10.36 -11.91 -12.12
C HIS A 33 -9.07 -11.91 -12.95
N GLU A 34 -8.92 -10.90 -13.81
CA GLU A 34 -7.73 -10.77 -14.66
C GLU A 34 -6.76 -9.73 -14.07
N ARG A 35 -5.51 -10.15 -13.83
CA ARG A 35 -4.42 -9.30 -13.36
C ARG A 35 -3.60 -8.82 -14.54
N PHE A 36 -3.49 -7.51 -14.69
CA PHE A 36 -2.74 -6.87 -15.78
C PHE A 36 -1.41 -6.30 -15.31
N ASP A 37 -0.70 -6.98 -14.41
CA ASP A 37 0.46 -6.40 -13.70
C ASP A 37 1.52 -5.78 -14.63
N ALA A 38 1.97 -6.53 -15.66
CA ALA A 38 2.95 -6.04 -16.62
C ALA A 38 2.41 -4.93 -17.52
N ALA A 39 1.19 -5.10 -18.05
CA ALA A 39 0.56 -4.12 -18.95
C ALA A 39 0.24 -2.81 -18.21
N TYR A 40 -0.28 -2.92 -16.99
CA TYR A 40 -0.57 -1.80 -16.10
C TYR A 40 0.70 -1.04 -15.73
N ARG A 41 1.78 -1.75 -15.37
CA ARG A 41 3.08 -1.13 -15.10
C ARG A 41 3.58 -0.35 -16.31
N ALA A 42 3.55 -0.95 -17.50
CA ALA A 42 3.98 -0.30 -18.74
C ALA A 42 3.12 0.95 -19.03
N PHE A 43 1.80 0.82 -18.89
CA PHE A 43 0.84 1.90 -19.10
C PHE A 43 1.06 3.08 -18.15
N VAL A 44 1.12 2.84 -16.82
CA VAL A 44 1.31 3.91 -15.83
C VAL A 44 2.66 4.61 -16.00
N THR A 45 3.72 3.84 -16.28
CA THR A 45 5.05 4.40 -16.52
C THR A 45 5.05 5.33 -17.73
N GLU A 46 4.47 4.89 -18.84
CA GLU A 46 4.40 5.69 -20.06
C GLU A 46 3.45 6.89 -19.92
N LEU A 47 2.34 6.73 -19.19
CA LEU A 47 1.41 7.81 -18.86
C LEU A 47 2.12 8.92 -18.08
N CYS A 48 2.84 8.58 -17.00
CA CYS A 48 3.59 9.56 -16.22
C CYS A 48 4.62 10.29 -17.08
N ARG A 49 5.38 9.54 -17.90
CA ARG A 49 6.37 10.10 -18.84
C ARG A 49 5.74 11.11 -19.80
N ARG A 50 4.60 10.79 -20.41
CA ARG A 50 3.89 11.67 -21.37
C ARG A 50 3.29 12.90 -20.70
N ILE A 51 2.72 12.76 -19.51
CA ILE A 51 2.20 13.91 -18.74
C ILE A 51 3.34 14.86 -18.39
N GLY A 52 4.50 14.33 -17.95
CA GLY A 52 5.69 15.14 -17.69
C GLY A 52 6.22 15.84 -18.93
N ALA A 53 6.23 15.15 -20.08
CA ALA A 53 6.67 15.71 -21.35
C ALA A 53 5.74 16.83 -21.89
N ALA A 54 4.45 16.83 -21.51
CA ALA A 54 3.51 17.89 -21.87
C ALA A 54 3.82 19.23 -21.17
N GLY A 55 4.68 19.25 -20.14
CA GLY A 55 5.20 20.48 -19.52
C GLY A 55 4.21 21.24 -18.62
N GLY A 56 3.04 20.68 -18.33
CA GLY A 56 2.07 21.28 -17.40
C GLY A 56 2.48 21.15 -15.92
N PRO A 57 1.83 21.89 -15.01
CA PRO A 57 2.10 21.85 -13.56
C PRO A 57 1.51 20.58 -12.90
N ALA A 58 1.93 19.40 -13.34
CA ALA A 58 1.49 18.13 -12.80
C ALA A 58 2.32 17.71 -11.59
N LEU A 59 1.65 17.41 -10.46
CA LEU A 59 2.28 16.84 -9.29
C LEU A 59 2.12 15.32 -9.29
N PHE A 60 3.24 14.61 -9.21
CA PHE A 60 3.26 13.15 -9.16
C PHE A 60 3.46 12.69 -7.72
N GLN A 61 2.44 12.01 -7.19
CA GLN A 61 2.41 11.52 -5.81
C GLN A 61 2.30 10.01 -5.77
N ALA A 62 3.01 9.39 -4.84
CA ALA A 62 3.01 7.97 -4.57
C ALA A 62 2.54 7.69 -3.15
N GLY A 63 1.97 6.50 -2.94
CA GLY A 63 1.51 6.04 -1.63
C GLY A 63 0.14 6.60 -1.24
N SER A 64 -0.20 6.41 0.04
CA SER A 64 -1.46 6.90 0.62
C SER A 64 -1.34 8.36 1.06
N PRO A 65 -2.44 9.14 1.07
CA PRO A 65 -2.43 10.52 1.57
C PRO A 65 -1.85 10.58 2.99
N GLY A 66 -0.90 11.51 3.22
CA GLY A 66 -0.18 11.63 4.48
C GLY A 66 -1.08 11.80 5.70
N VAL A 67 -2.22 12.47 5.53
CA VAL A 67 -3.25 12.69 6.57
C VAL A 67 -3.82 11.39 7.13
N PHE A 68 -3.90 10.32 6.34
CA PHE A 68 -4.36 9.00 6.80
C PHE A 68 -3.18 8.07 7.10
N TYR A 69 -2.08 8.23 6.39
CA TYR A 69 -0.89 7.38 6.55
C TYR A 69 -0.28 7.50 7.94
N TRP A 70 0.00 8.73 8.41
CA TRP A 70 0.73 8.93 9.66
C TRP A 70 -0.03 8.50 10.92
N PRO A 71 -1.35 8.81 11.07
CA PRO A 71 -2.14 8.23 12.14
C PRO A 71 -2.15 6.69 12.08
N GLY A 72 -2.24 6.11 10.88
CA GLY A 72 -2.14 4.66 10.69
C GLY A 72 -0.81 4.08 11.20
N VAL A 73 0.32 4.72 10.88
CA VAL A 73 1.65 4.32 11.38
C VAL A 73 1.73 4.40 12.89
N LEU A 74 1.17 5.46 13.50
CA LEU A 74 1.15 5.62 14.95
C LEU A 74 0.36 4.50 15.63
N VAL A 75 -0.84 4.19 15.12
CA VAL A 75 -1.68 3.10 15.63
C VAL A 75 -0.98 1.75 15.46
N PHE A 76 -0.37 1.51 14.30
CA PHE A 76 0.40 0.30 14.04
C PHE A 76 1.56 0.13 15.03
N ALA A 77 2.38 1.16 15.22
CA ALA A 77 3.49 1.13 16.16
C ALA A 77 3.02 0.91 17.60
N GLY A 78 1.96 1.61 18.02
CA GLY A 78 1.36 1.44 19.35
C GLY A 78 0.83 0.02 19.58
N ALA A 79 0.12 -0.54 18.60
CA ALA A 79 -0.38 -1.91 18.66
C ALA A 79 0.77 -2.93 18.73
N SER A 80 1.82 -2.76 17.91
CA SER A 80 3.01 -3.61 17.96
C SER A 80 3.68 -3.60 19.34
N LEU A 81 3.83 -2.42 19.94
CA LEU A 81 4.39 -2.27 21.29
C LEU A 81 3.49 -2.90 22.36
N ALA A 82 2.17 -2.72 22.26
CA ALA A 82 1.22 -3.33 23.19
C ALA A 82 1.27 -4.86 23.12
N ILE A 83 1.29 -5.45 21.92
CA ILE A 83 1.41 -6.90 21.74
C ILE A 83 2.76 -7.40 22.27
N ALA A 84 3.86 -6.68 22.01
CA ALA A 84 5.17 -7.02 22.57
C ALA A 84 5.15 -7.02 24.11
N ALA A 85 4.51 -6.02 24.73
CA ALA A 85 4.34 -5.96 26.17
C ALA A 85 3.52 -7.14 26.71
N LEU A 86 2.47 -7.58 26.00
CA LEU A 86 1.69 -8.76 26.36
C LEU A 86 2.52 -10.05 26.31
N ILE A 87 3.42 -10.20 25.34
CA ILE A 87 4.35 -11.34 25.28
C ILE A 87 5.27 -11.33 26.50
N VAL A 88 5.88 -10.18 26.81
CA VAL A 88 6.72 -10.04 28.00
C VAL A 88 5.93 -10.40 29.27
N ARG A 89 4.69 -9.94 29.38
CA ARG A 89 3.81 -10.25 30.51
C ARG A 89 3.48 -11.74 30.60
N ALA A 90 3.22 -12.40 29.48
CA ALA A 90 2.95 -13.84 29.43
C ALA A 90 4.17 -14.67 29.85
N LEU A 91 5.38 -14.26 29.44
CA LEU A 91 6.63 -14.89 29.87
C LEU A 91 6.86 -14.74 31.38
N GLN A 92 6.60 -13.56 31.95
CA GLN A 92 6.67 -13.33 33.40
C GLN A 92 5.67 -14.18 34.19
N ALA A 93 4.56 -14.55 33.58
CA ALA A 93 3.53 -15.42 34.17
C ALA A 93 3.78 -16.92 33.88
N GLU A 94 4.94 -17.27 33.33
CA GLU A 94 5.31 -18.64 32.92
C GLU A 94 4.33 -19.28 31.92
N ALA A 95 3.54 -18.46 31.22
CA ALA A 95 2.58 -18.91 30.23
C ALA A 95 3.25 -19.08 28.86
N TRP A 96 4.21 -20.01 28.78
CA TRP A 96 5.08 -20.21 27.61
C TRP A 96 4.32 -20.44 26.30
N SER A 97 3.30 -21.30 26.30
CA SER A 97 2.48 -21.57 25.13
C SER A 97 1.70 -20.34 24.66
N GLY A 98 1.18 -19.55 25.60
CA GLY A 98 0.48 -18.30 25.30
C GLY A 98 1.43 -17.24 24.72
N ALA A 99 2.62 -17.11 25.30
CA ALA A 99 3.64 -16.21 24.78
C ALA A 99 4.06 -16.56 23.34
N ALA A 100 4.30 -17.84 23.06
CA ALA A 100 4.66 -18.32 21.72
C ALA A 100 3.54 -18.09 20.70
N PHE A 101 2.29 -18.33 21.10
CA PHE A 101 1.12 -18.06 20.26
C PHE A 101 1.04 -16.57 19.88
N ILE A 102 1.07 -15.67 20.87
CA ILE A 102 1.00 -14.22 20.64
C ILE A 102 2.20 -13.74 19.80
N ALA A 103 3.40 -14.27 20.05
CA ALA A 103 4.60 -13.93 19.27
C ALA A 103 4.44 -14.27 17.78
N THR A 104 3.83 -15.41 17.47
CA THR A 104 3.55 -15.81 16.08
C THR A 104 2.62 -14.80 15.39
N PHE A 105 1.57 -14.36 16.08
CA PHE A 105 0.67 -13.32 15.57
C PHE A 105 1.36 -11.96 15.43
N LEU A 106 2.25 -11.59 16.35
CA LEU A 106 3.03 -10.36 16.22
C LEU A 106 3.88 -10.39 14.95
N VAL A 107 4.58 -11.50 14.68
CA VAL A 107 5.38 -11.65 13.45
C VAL A 107 4.50 -11.52 12.21
N PHE A 108 3.35 -12.19 12.18
CA PHE A 108 2.43 -12.11 11.06
C PHE A 108 1.87 -10.69 10.86
N PHE A 109 1.49 -10.03 11.95
CA PHE A 109 1.01 -8.65 11.95
C PHE A 109 2.07 -7.68 11.42
N LEU A 110 3.31 -7.77 11.90
CA LEU A 110 4.43 -6.94 11.46
C LEU A 110 4.72 -7.16 9.97
N TRP A 111 4.67 -8.40 9.50
CA TRP A 111 4.87 -8.71 8.08
C TRP A 111 3.77 -8.14 7.20
N GLN A 112 2.50 -8.40 7.54
CA GLN A 112 1.36 -7.99 6.71
C GLN A 112 1.16 -6.47 6.73
N ALA A 113 1.05 -5.86 7.91
CA ALA A 113 0.82 -4.42 8.02
C ALA A 113 2.09 -3.62 7.69
N GLY A 114 3.27 -4.11 8.08
CA GLY A 114 4.53 -3.49 7.71
C GLY A 114 4.74 -3.46 6.19
N ALA A 115 4.43 -4.54 5.48
CA ALA A 115 4.47 -4.56 4.01
C ALA A 115 3.49 -3.55 3.39
N PHE A 116 2.30 -3.38 3.99
CA PHE A 116 1.35 -2.34 3.57
C PHE A 116 1.94 -0.94 3.76
N PHE A 117 2.43 -0.59 4.95
CA PHE A 117 2.99 0.75 5.21
C PHE A 117 4.25 1.04 4.40
N HIS A 118 5.07 0.02 4.15
CA HIS A 118 6.26 0.16 3.31
C HIS A 118 5.90 0.53 1.86
N ARG A 119 4.91 -0.16 1.27
CA ARG A 119 4.45 0.10 -0.11
C ARG A 119 3.69 1.42 -0.25
N ASN A 120 2.95 1.80 0.78
CA ASN A 120 2.05 2.95 0.76
C ASN A 120 2.64 4.23 1.35
N ARG A 121 3.97 4.29 1.52
CA ARG A 121 4.62 5.48 2.08
C ARG A 121 4.36 6.70 1.18
N PRO A 122 3.85 7.82 1.72
CA PRO A 122 3.62 9.03 0.94
C PRO A 122 4.94 9.58 0.41
N GLY A 123 4.94 10.02 -0.84
CA GLY A 123 6.09 10.66 -1.45
C GLY A 123 5.73 11.34 -2.77
N THR A 124 6.61 12.23 -3.22
CA THR A 124 6.57 12.78 -4.58
C THR A 124 7.66 12.12 -5.42
N PHE A 125 7.46 12.06 -6.73
CA PHE A 125 8.44 11.46 -7.64
C PHE A 125 8.50 12.24 -8.97
N PRO A 126 9.61 12.18 -9.73
CA PRO A 126 9.67 12.81 -11.04
C PRO A 126 8.96 11.94 -12.10
N PRO A 127 8.44 12.52 -13.19
CA PRO A 127 7.62 11.82 -14.20
C PRO A 127 8.26 10.54 -14.78
N ASN A 128 9.60 10.47 -14.80
CA ASN A 128 10.37 9.37 -15.38
C ASN A 128 10.88 8.35 -14.35
N ALA A 129 10.54 8.49 -13.07
CA ALA A 129 10.98 7.58 -12.01
C ALA A 129 9.83 7.24 -11.07
N VAL A 130 8.83 6.52 -11.59
CA VAL A 130 7.74 5.97 -10.77
C VAL A 130 8.34 5.00 -9.74
N PRO A 131 8.05 5.16 -8.43
CA PRO A 131 8.65 4.31 -7.40
C PRO A 131 8.24 2.84 -7.55
N GLU A 132 9.21 1.93 -7.48
CA GLU A 132 8.97 0.48 -7.53
C GLU A 132 7.94 -0.04 -6.50
N PRO A 133 7.89 0.45 -5.25
CA PRO A 133 6.94 -0.07 -4.25
C PRO A 133 5.46 0.14 -4.60
N VAL A 134 5.15 1.10 -5.49
CA VAL A 134 3.77 1.40 -5.92
C VAL A 134 3.42 0.76 -7.26
N LEU A 135 4.30 -0.08 -7.81
CA LEU A 135 4.07 -0.80 -9.06
C LEU A 135 3.91 -2.31 -8.82
N PRO A 136 3.11 -3.01 -9.64
CA PRO A 136 3.03 -4.47 -9.61
C PRO A 136 4.41 -5.10 -9.87
N LYS A 137 4.81 -6.13 -9.12
CA LYS A 137 6.08 -6.84 -9.40
C LYS A 137 6.11 -7.40 -10.83
N ARG A 138 7.30 -7.44 -11.42
CA ARG A 138 7.55 -8.11 -12.71
C ARG A 138 7.49 -9.62 -12.56
#